data_AF-A0A3Q0IL48-F1
#
_entry.id   AF-A0A3Q0IL48-F1
#
_cell.length_a   1.000
_cell.length_b   1.000
_cell.length_c   1.000
_cell.angle_alpha   90.00
_cell.angle_beta   90.00
_cell.angle_gamma   90.00
#
_symmetry.space_group_name_H-M   'P 1'
#
loop_
_entity.id
_entity.type
_entity.pdbx_description
1 polymer ?
#
loop_
_entity_poly.entity_id
_entity_poly.type
_entity_poly.pdbx_seq_one_letter_code
_entity_poly.pdbx_strand_id
1 'polypeptide(L)'
;MSIPMFTNNTNNLFIFSLSFSFQETDYACVVKMPSGEFARICRDLAQFGESINISCTKEGVKFSATGDIGSANIKLAQTGNVDKEEEAVTVEMQEPVSLNFACRYLLNFAKAAPLSNQVCLSMSLDVPLVVEFKIDDIGHIRYYLAPKIESDDN
;
A
#
# COMPACT_ATOMS: atom_id res chain seq x y z
N MET A 1 30.32 20.49 0.69
CA MET A 1 29.11 20.20 -0.12
C MET A 1 27.96 20.81 0.64
N SER A 2 27.37 21.87 0.08
CA SER A 2 26.74 22.95 0.84
C SER A 2 25.28 22.65 1.21
N ILE A 3 24.93 22.89 2.47
CA ILE A 3 23.57 22.78 3.01
C ILE A 3 22.91 24.16 2.86
N PRO A 4 21.92 24.37 1.99
CA PRO A 4 21.15 25.61 1.98
C PRO A 4 20.20 25.63 3.19
N MET A 5 20.36 26.65 4.02
CA MET A 5 19.55 26.91 5.22
C MET A 5 18.32 27.73 4.81
N PHE A 6 17.11 27.17 4.91
CA PHE A 6 15.88 27.96 4.79
C PHE A 6 15.33 28.27 6.18
N THR A 7 15.36 29.55 6.57
CA THR A 7 14.63 30.05 7.73
C THR A 7 13.25 30.51 7.27
N ASN A 8 12.18 29.98 7.85
CA ASN A 8 10.88 30.64 7.78
C ASN A 8 10.27 30.74 9.17
N ASN A 9 9.75 31.92 9.48
CA ASN A 9 9.46 32.40 10.82
C ASN A 9 8.06 31.95 11.26
N THR A 10 7.91 30.68 11.67
CA THR A 10 6.86 30.21 12.58
C THR A 10 7.29 28.86 13.19
N ASN A 11 7.84 28.88 14.41
CA ASN A 11 8.05 27.71 15.27
C ASN A 11 8.58 26.43 14.57
N ASN A 12 9.77 26.51 13.96
CA ASN A 12 10.34 25.42 13.17
C ASN A 12 10.85 24.25 14.02
N LEU A 13 10.21 23.09 13.86
CA LEU A 13 10.84 21.78 14.02
C LEU A 13 11.95 21.65 12.96
N PHE A 14 13.19 21.43 13.39
CA PHE A 14 14.31 21.16 12.48
C PHE A 14 14.13 19.77 11.86
N ILE A 15 13.63 19.72 10.62
CA ILE A 15 13.57 18.48 9.85
C ILE A 15 14.83 18.41 9.00
N PHE A 16 15.75 17.52 9.37
CA PHE A 16 16.87 17.14 8.49
C PHE A 16 16.29 16.43 7.26
N SER A 17 16.28 17.10 6.11
CA SER A 17 15.88 16.50 4.84
C SER A 17 17.02 15.63 4.33
N LEU A 18 16.93 14.32 4.56
CA LEU A 18 17.78 13.33 3.88
C LEU A 18 17.15 13.07 2.50
N SER A 19 17.81 13.51 1.43
CA SER A 19 17.38 13.21 0.06
C SER A 19 17.79 11.77 -0.28
N PHE A 20 16.83 10.84 -0.22
CA PHE A 20 17.02 9.47 -0.69
C PHE A 20 16.72 9.42 -2.19
N SER A 21 17.73 9.11 -3.00
CA SER A 21 17.58 8.91 -4.44
C SER A 21 16.93 7.54 -4.70
N PHE A 22 15.68 7.52 -5.16
CA PHE A 22 14.94 6.30 -5.47
C PHE A 22 15.50 5.69 -6.77
N GLN A 23 16.32 4.65 -6.69
CA GLN A 23 16.58 3.79 -7.84
C GLN A 23 15.29 3.05 -8.21
N GLU A 24 15.07 2.83 -9.52
CA GLU A 24 13.99 1.98 -10.05
C GLU A 24 13.99 0.66 -9.27
N THR A 25 13.03 0.52 -8.35
CA THR A 25 12.92 -0.65 -7.50
C THR A 25 12.10 -1.67 -8.25
N ASP A 26 12.71 -2.80 -8.60
CA ASP A 26 11.99 -3.91 -9.20
C ASP A 26 11.03 -4.50 -8.16
N TYR A 27 9.74 -4.28 -8.38
CA TYR A 27 8.68 -4.87 -7.56
C TYR A 27 8.25 -6.21 -8.16
N ALA A 28 8.09 -7.22 -7.30
CA ALA A 28 7.64 -8.54 -7.69
C ALA A 28 6.18 -8.52 -8.18
N CYS A 29 5.37 -7.64 -7.57
CA CYS A 29 4.00 -7.42 -8.00
C CYS A 29 3.59 -5.96 -7.83
N VAL A 30 2.81 -5.47 -8.80
CA VAL A 30 2.15 -4.17 -8.81
C VAL A 30 0.66 -4.39 -9.03
N VAL A 31 -0.15 -3.92 -8.08
CA VAL A 31 -1.62 -4.02 -8.13
C VAL A 31 -2.20 -2.62 -8.20
N LYS A 32 -3.05 -2.36 -9.20
CA LYS A 32 -3.87 -1.14 -9.23
C LYS A 32 -5.32 -1.54 -9.00
N MET A 33 -6.00 -0.80 -8.13
CA MET A 33 -7.40 -1.01 -7.84
C MET A 33 -8.07 0.31 -7.45
N PRO A 34 -9.42 0.36 -7.42
CA PRO A 34 -10.14 1.52 -6.92
C PRO A 34 -9.76 1.84 -5.46
N SER A 35 -9.44 3.09 -5.17
CA SER A 35 -9.02 3.53 -3.84
C SER A 35 -10.11 3.32 -2.78
N GLY A 36 -11.38 3.49 -3.18
CA GLY A 36 -12.54 3.24 -2.34
C GLY A 36 -12.66 1.77 -1.92
N GLU A 37 -12.33 0.84 -2.81
CA GLU A 37 -12.35 -0.59 -2.53
C GLU A 37 -11.22 -0.96 -1.55
N PHE A 38 -10.01 -0.47 -1.79
CA PHE A 38 -8.90 -0.63 -0.85
C PHE A 38 -9.23 -0.09 0.55
N ALA A 39 -9.83 1.10 0.64
CA ALA A 39 -10.23 1.71 1.90
C ALA A 39 -11.35 0.94 2.61
N ARG A 40 -12.25 0.31 1.87
CA ARG A 40 -13.27 -0.59 2.41
C ARG A 40 -12.65 -1.87 2.95
N ILE A 41 -11.81 -2.54 2.16
CA ILE A 41 -11.10 -3.77 2.55
C ILE A 41 -10.30 -3.56 3.83
N CYS A 42 -9.54 -2.47 3.92
CA CYS A 42 -8.75 -2.17 5.12
C CYS A 42 -9.64 -1.99 6.37
N ARG A 43 -10.78 -1.30 6.23
CA ARG A 43 -11.74 -1.08 7.34
C ARG A 43 -12.44 -2.37 7.76
N ASP A 44 -12.85 -3.19 6.81
CA ASP A 44 -13.57 -4.42 7.07
C ASP A 44 -12.64 -5.45 7.74
N LEU A 45 -11.42 -5.62 7.24
CA LEU A 45 -10.44 -6.54 7.80
C LEU A 45 -9.89 -6.10 9.16
N ALA A 46 -9.84 -4.79 9.43
CA ALA A 46 -9.46 -4.26 10.75
C ALA A 46 -10.37 -4.71 11.89
N GLN A 47 -11.61 -5.12 11.59
CA GLN A 47 -12.53 -5.63 12.60
C GLN A 47 -12.19 -7.06 13.04
N PHE A 48 -11.45 -7.82 12.22
CA PHE A 48 -11.11 -9.22 12.50
C PHE A 48 -9.75 -9.36 13.18
N GLY A 49 -8.76 -8.56 12.77
CA GLY A 49 -7.41 -8.68 13.32
C GLY A 49 -6.55 -7.45 13.10
N GLU A 50 -5.45 -7.37 13.86
CA GLU A 50 -4.50 -6.26 13.80
C GLU A 50 -3.48 -6.38 12.65
N SER A 51 -3.50 -7.51 11.96
CA SER A 51 -2.60 -7.82 10.85
C SER A 51 -3.40 -8.22 9.61
N ILE A 52 -3.06 -7.66 8.47
CA ILE A 52 -3.62 -8.01 7.16
C ILE A 52 -2.51 -8.66 6.34
N ASN A 53 -2.75 -9.90 5.92
CA ASN A 53 -1.95 -10.58 4.92
C ASN A 53 -2.46 -10.23 3.51
N ILE A 54 -1.56 -9.68 2.69
CA ILE A 54 -1.81 -9.37 1.28
C ILE A 54 -1.01 -10.37 0.45
N SER A 55 -1.70 -11.18 -0.34
CA SER A 55 -1.10 -12.19 -1.20
C SER A 55 -1.51 -11.99 -2.65
N CYS A 56 -0.54 -11.87 -3.54
CA CYS A 56 -0.74 -11.78 -4.98
C CYS A 56 -0.37 -13.12 -5.64
N THR A 57 -1.30 -13.66 -6.42
CA THR A 57 -1.10 -14.88 -7.21
C THR A 57 -1.65 -14.68 -8.63
N LYS A 58 -1.55 -15.70 -9.49
CA LYS A 58 -2.13 -15.67 -10.85
C LYS A 58 -3.65 -15.49 -10.85
N GLU A 59 -4.33 -15.80 -9.76
CA GLU A 59 -5.79 -15.60 -9.62
C GLU A 59 -6.17 -14.14 -9.31
N GLY A 60 -5.21 -13.30 -8.94
CA GLY A 60 -5.42 -11.93 -8.50
C GLY A 60 -4.82 -11.66 -7.13
N VAL A 61 -5.29 -10.58 -6.49
CA VAL A 61 -4.87 -10.18 -5.14
C VAL A 61 -5.88 -10.66 -4.11
N LYS A 62 -5.37 -11.21 -3.01
CA LYS A 62 -6.15 -11.66 -1.86
C LYS A 62 -5.69 -10.90 -0.62
N PHE A 63 -6.66 -10.38 0.11
CA PHE A 63 -6.49 -9.78 1.42
C PHE A 63 -7.10 -10.72 2.47
N SER A 64 -6.38 -10.98 3.54
CA SER A 64 -6.86 -11.83 4.62
C SER A 64 -6.47 -11.28 5.98
N ALA A 65 -7.33 -11.47 6.96
CA ALA A 65 -7.06 -11.14 8.35
C ALA A 65 -7.64 -12.23 9.24
N THR A 66 -6.90 -12.57 10.28
CA THR A 66 -7.31 -13.56 11.28
C THR A 66 -7.14 -12.92 12.65
N GLY A 67 -8.12 -13.10 13.52
CA GLY A 67 -8.03 -12.77 14.93
C GLY A 67 -9.06 -13.53 15.74
N ASP A 68 -9.32 -13.06 16.96
CA ASP A 68 -10.00 -13.86 17.99
C ASP A 68 -11.46 -14.18 17.64
N ILE A 69 -12.11 -13.30 16.87
CA ILE A 69 -13.54 -13.42 16.50
C ILE A 69 -13.71 -14.29 15.24
N GLY A 70 -12.65 -14.51 14.46
CA GLY A 70 -12.67 -15.33 13.26
C GLY A 70 -11.64 -14.91 12.20
N SER A 71 -11.83 -15.42 10.98
CA SER A 71 -11.01 -15.07 9.82
C SER A 71 -11.85 -14.49 8.69
N ALA A 72 -11.30 -13.52 7.98
CA ALA A 72 -11.90 -12.87 6.82
C ALA A 72 -10.94 -12.95 5.63
N ASN A 73 -11.51 -13.18 4.45
CA ASN A 73 -10.76 -13.30 3.20
C ASN A 73 -11.51 -12.56 2.10
N ILE A 74 -10.84 -11.65 1.40
CA ILE A 74 -11.36 -10.90 0.27
C ILE A 74 -10.43 -11.14 -0.92
N LYS A 75 -10.97 -11.65 -2.03
CA LYS A 75 -10.22 -11.86 -3.28
C LYS A 75 -10.72 -10.86 -4.33
N LEU A 76 -9.79 -10.16 -4.97
CA LEU A 76 -10.04 -9.30 -6.13
C LEU A 76 -9.36 -9.94 -7.34
N ALA A 77 -10.17 -10.32 -8.32
CA ALA A 77 -9.69 -10.83 -9.61
C ALA A 77 -9.42 -9.66 -10.57
N GLN A 78 -8.46 -9.86 -11.47
CA GLN A 78 -8.18 -8.89 -12.52
C GLN A 78 -9.41 -8.69 -13.40
N THR A 79 -9.79 -7.43 -13.60
CA THR A 79 -10.98 -7.08 -14.39
C THR A 79 -10.52 -6.56 -15.76
N GLY A 80 -10.70 -7.39 -16.80
CA GLY A 80 -10.13 -7.11 -18.13
C GLY A 80 -10.96 -6.19 -19.04
N ASN A 81 -12.22 -5.89 -18.70
CA ASN A 81 -13.14 -5.19 -19.60
C ASN A 81 -14.12 -4.32 -18.79
N VAL A 82 -13.60 -3.27 -18.15
CA VAL A 82 -14.42 -2.28 -17.44
C VAL A 82 -14.49 -1.03 -18.32
N ASP A 83 -15.70 -0.51 -18.56
CA ASP A 83 -15.91 0.67 -19.42
C ASP A 83 -15.19 1.93 -18.89
N LYS A 84 -14.76 1.92 -17.62
CA LYS A 84 -13.93 2.94 -17.00
C LYS A 84 -12.68 2.32 -16.40
N GLU A 85 -11.51 2.75 -16.86
CA GLU A 85 -10.22 2.30 -16.36
C GLU A 85 -10.06 2.53 -14.85
N GLU A 86 -10.66 3.60 -14.32
CA GLU A 86 -10.61 3.97 -12.89
C GLU A 86 -11.27 2.93 -11.97
N GLU A 87 -12.24 2.17 -12.48
CA GLU A 87 -12.95 1.12 -11.75
C GLU A 87 -12.28 -0.25 -11.92
N ALA A 88 -11.28 -0.37 -12.80
CA ALA A 88 -10.61 -1.63 -13.09
C ALA A 88 -9.61 -2.04 -12.02
N VAL A 89 -9.49 -3.37 -11.83
CA VAL A 89 -8.40 -3.97 -11.05
C VAL A 89 -7.39 -4.58 -12.02
N THR A 90 -6.16 -4.07 -11.99
CA THR A 90 -5.05 -4.61 -12.80
C THR A 90 -3.98 -5.18 -11.89
N VAL A 91 -3.51 -6.39 -12.20
CA VAL A 91 -2.46 -7.07 -11.45
C VAL A 91 -1.32 -7.37 -12.42
N GLU A 92 -0.19 -6.70 -12.22
CA GLU A 92 1.07 -6.99 -12.90
C GLU A 92 1.94 -7.79 -11.93
N MET A 93 2.13 -9.07 -12.21
CA MET A 93 2.85 -9.99 -11.31
C MET A 93 3.98 -10.66 -12.07
N GLN A 94 5.21 -10.46 -11.59
CA GLN A 94 6.37 -11.23 -12.02
C GLN A 94 6.50 -12.50 -11.18
N GLU A 95 6.42 -12.35 -9.85
CA GLU A 95 6.53 -13.44 -8.89
C GLU A 95 5.41 -13.38 -7.84
N PRO A 96 4.89 -14.53 -7.37
CA PRO A 96 3.90 -14.55 -6.30
C PRO A 96 4.52 -14.04 -5.00
N VAL A 97 3.77 -13.21 -4.28
CA VAL A 97 4.23 -12.58 -3.05
C VAL A 97 3.12 -12.61 -2.02
N SER A 98 3.48 -12.90 -0.77
CA SER A 98 2.56 -12.93 0.37
C SER A 98 3.25 -12.28 1.55
N LEU A 99 2.71 -11.15 2.00
CA LEU A 99 3.31 -10.33 3.05
C LEU A 99 2.26 -9.92 4.07
N ASN A 100 2.67 -9.84 5.33
CA ASN A 100 1.79 -9.47 6.44
C ASN A 100 2.07 -8.04 6.88
N PHE A 101 1.03 -7.24 7.15
CA PHE A 101 1.16 -5.82 7.48
C PHE A 101 0.30 -5.45 8.67
N ALA A 102 0.77 -4.48 9.47
CA ALA A 102 -0.04 -3.91 10.54
C ALA A 102 -1.23 -3.11 9.96
N CYS A 103 -2.44 -3.57 10.27
CA CYS A 103 -3.70 -3.01 9.77
C CYS A 103 -3.84 -1.52 10.14
N ARG A 104 -3.38 -1.13 11.33
CA ARG A 104 -3.39 0.26 11.81
C ARG A 104 -2.74 1.25 10.83
N TYR A 105 -1.65 0.85 10.16
CA TYR A 105 -0.99 1.72 9.18
C TYR A 105 -1.73 1.75 7.85
N LEU A 106 -2.23 0.60 7.38
CA LEU A 106 -3.06 0.53 6.17
C LEU A 106 -4.32 1.40 6.28
N LEU A 107 -4.97 1.42 7.44
CA LEU A 107 -6.09 2.32 7.74
C LEU A 107 -5.70 3.80 7.65
N ASN A 108 -4.49 4.17 8.06
CA ASN A 108 -4.02 5.54 7.94
C ASN A 108 -3.75 5.92 6.47
N PHE A 109 -3.20 5.00 5.68
CA PHE A 109 -2.96 5.24 4.25
C PHE A 109 -4.28 5.34 3.47
N ALA A 110 -5.29 4.54 3.83
CA ALA A 110 -6.62 4.59 3.24
C ALA A 110 -7.32 5.96 3.40
N LYS A 111 -6.87 6.83 4.33
CA LYS A 111 -7.38 8.20 4.45
C LYS A 111 -7.04 9.07 3.24
N ALA A 112 -6.03 8.70 2.45
CA ALA A 112 -5.68 9.36 1.21
C ALA A 112 -6.56 8.94 0.02
N ALA A 113 -7.46 7.95 0.18
CA ALA A 113 -8.36 7.50 -0.89
C ALA A 113 -9.17 8.61 -1.58
N PRO A 114 -9.64 9.68 -0.91
CA PRO A 114 -10.34 10.77 -1.59
C PRO A 114 -9.47 11.60 -2.54
N LEU A 115 -8.14 11.43 -2.51
CA LEU A 115 -7.20 12.20 -3.35
C LEU A 115 -7.01 11.58 -4.74
N SER A 116 -7.40 10.32 -4.93
CA SER A 116 -7.24 9.60 -6.19
C SER A 116 -8.28 8.50 -6.31
N ASN A 117 -8.89 8.33 -7.48
CA ASN A 117 -9.86 7.26 -7.71
C ASN A 117 -9.21 5.87 -7.69
N GLN A 118 -7.89 5.80 -7.89
CA GLN A 118 -7.11 4.56 -7.87
C GLN A 118 -5.98 4.60 -6.85
N VAL A 119 -5.60 3.42 -6.37
CA VAL A 119 -4.41 3.19 -5.56
C VAL A 119 -3.53 2.15 -6.23
N CYS A 120 -2.22 2.38 -6.19
CA CYS A 120 -1.22 1.43 -6.68
C CYS A 120 -0.45 0.84 -5.49
N LEU A 121 -0.49 -0.48 -5.36
CA LEU A 121 0.25 -1.26 -4.37
C LEU A 121 1.43 -1.94 -5.04
N SER A 122 2.65 -1.58 -4.65
CA SER A 122 3.87 -2.21 -5.15
C SER A 122 4.56 -2.97 -4.03
N MET A 123 4.83 -4.26 -4.25
CA MET A 123 5.28 -5.18 -3.20
C MET A 123 6.33 -6.16 -3.71
N SER A 124 7.27 -6.50 -2.82
CA SER A 124 8.30 -7.53 -3.00
C SER A 124 8.80 -7.97 -1.61
N LEU A 125 9.41 -9.15 -1.50
CA LEU A 125 9.72 -9.79 -0.21
C LEU A 125 10.71 -8.99 0.66
N ASP A 126 11.70 -8.36 0.02
CA ASP A 126 12.83 -7.72 0.71
C ASP A 126 12.69 -6.20 0.86
N VAL A 127 11.58 -5.63 0.39
CA VAL A 127 11.35 -4.18 0.39
C VAL A 127 10.00 -3.82 1.02
N PRO A 128 9.85 -2.61 1.57
CA PRO A 128 8.57 -2.14 2.08
C PRO A 128 7.48 -2.15 1.01
N LEU A 129 6.24 -2.43 1.41
CA LEU A 129 5.06 -2.16 0.60
C LEU A 129 4.99 -0.66 0.30
N VAL A 130 4.79 -0.33 -0.96
CA VAL A 130 4.52 1.04 -1.41
C VAL A 130 3.04 1.16 -1.75
N VAL A 131 2.37 2.14 -1.12
CA VAL A 131 0.99 2.52 -1.41
C VAL A 131 1.02 3.91 -2.03
N GLU A 132 0.74 3.99 -3.32
CA GLU A 132 0.76 5.23 -4.10
C GLU A 132 -0.65 5.69 -4.45
N PHE A 133 -0.93 6.97 -4.18
CA PHE A 133 -2.09 7.70 -4.66
C PHE A 133 -1.63 8.81 -5.60
N LYS A 134 -2.05 8.76 -6.87
CA LYS A 134 -1.72 9.78 -7.87
C LYS A 134 -2.70 10.95 -7.76
N ILE A 135 -2.18 12.18 -7.66
CA ILE A 135 -2.97 13.41 -7.57
C ILE A 135 -2.84 14.14 -8.91
N ASP A 136 -3.70 13.75 -9.86
CA ASP A 136 -3.75 14.30 -11.22
C ASP A 136 -2.36 14.61 -11.80
N ASP A 137 -2.12 15.87 -12.19
CA ASP A 137 -0.86 16.37 -12.73
C ASP A 137 0.03 17.07 -11.68
N ILE A 138 -0.40 17.09 -10.41
CA ILE A 138 0.29 17.79 -9.33
C ILE A 138 1.38 16.91 -8.72
N GLY A 139 1.16 15.60 -8.67
CA GLY A 139 2.15 14.65 -8.17
C GLY A 139 1.55 13.36 -7.62
N HIS A 140 2.19 12.80 -6.61
CA HIS A 140 1.76 11.57 -5.95
C HIS A 140 2.07 11.60 -4.46
N ILE A 141 1.29 10.86 -3.67
CA ILE A 141 1.60 10.53 -2.28
C ILE A 141 1.97 9.06 -2.22
N ARG A 142 3.16 8.77 -1.68
CA ARG A 142 3.66 7.40 -1.47
C ARG A 142 3.84 7.12 0.00
N TYR A 143 3.18 6.08 0.49
CA TYR A 143 3.39 5.53 1.82
C TYR A 143 4.23 4.27 1.72
N TYR A 144 5.19 4.13 2.63
CA TYR A 144 6.06 2.97 2.73
C TYR A 144 5.78 2.24 4.04
N LEU A 145 5.55 0.93 3.98
CA LEU A 145 5.29 0.11 5.16
C LEU A 145 6.07 -1.18 5.08
N ALA A 146 6.98 -1.37 6.03
CA ALA A 146 7.71 -2.62 6.16
C ALA A 146 6.72 -3.77 6.47
N PRO A 147 6.92 -4.95 5.87
CA PRO A 147 6.18 -6.14 6.27
C PRO A 147 6.49 -6.47 7.74
N LYS A 148 5.49 -7.04 8.43
CA LYS A 148 5.71 -7.70 9.71
C LYS A 148 6.54 -8.95 9.45
N ILE A 149 7.66 -9.05 10.16
CA ILE A 149 8.41 -10.30 10.26
C ILE A 149 7.57 -11.21 11.15
N GLU A 150 7.23 -12.40 10.68
CA GLU A 150 6.72 -13.43 11.57
C GLU A 150 7.88 -13.79 12.51
N SER A 151 7.74 -13.47 13.79
CA SER A 151 8.67 -13.98 14.79
C SER A 151 8.48 -15.49 14.80
N ASP A 152 9.46 -16.23 14.28
CA ASP A 152 9.63 -17.65 14.56
C ASP A 152 9.80 -17.81 16.08
N ASP A 153 8.69 -17.87 16.80
CA ASP A 153 8.67 -18.35 18.17
C ASP A 153 8.96 -19.86 18.10
N ASN A 154 10.23 -20.21 18.33
CA ASN A 154 10.74 -21.58 18.48
C ASN A 154 9.96 -22.40 19.51
#